data_AF-A0A7V9JRX8-F1
#
_entry.id   AF-A0A7V9JRX8-F1
#
_cell.length_a   1.000
_cell.length_b   1.000
_cell.length_c   1.000
_cell.angle_alpha   90.00
_cell.angle_beta   90.00
_cell.angle_gamma   90.00
#
_symmetry.space_group_name_H-M   'P 1'
#
loop_
_entity.id
_entity.type
_entity.pdbx_description
1 polymer ?
#
loop_
_entity_poly.entity_id
_entity_poly.type
_entity_poly.pdbx_seq_one_letter_code
_entity_poly.pdbx_strand_id
1 'polypeptide(L)'
;MIAVVVAMDAVALILVVVVGAIGGSGPGGLGPYLTAAAAHATGGAGLVSQVALIAAYGAALECVLRLGVQAPLTRAWSGAALPIVVAAAVQAATHLWCNTAGALAAFASSIVVGWSYAHGVRWWVLAAWHAQVGVLAVVATMLLAFMTPGIARTQALIAYKGGQIDAGRLVHITGWGWYDRTHADAWLYGQARDAIAAGSGHVDLTWYHRDLRGMHFIERSYDWQQAAVRGPEDAWAVCAGMVLDITSASERHQQDSPWWSAGPLSAWQFDDAPSTLYQCLSQAPSALAPPQLRMETDVGTLRERWLREGPTLVVTPHRDHALPEVADPTLQRLIDRIDAARAWWRVAPSPPSR
;
A
#
# COMPACT_ATOMS: atom_id res chain seq x y z
N MET A 1 -32.62 -11.87 -20.62
CA MET A 1 -31.78 -10.73 -20.18
C MET A 1 -31.18 -10.96 -18.80
N ILE A 2 -31.96 -11.09 -17.72
CA ILE A 2 -31.45 -11.31 -16.35
C ILE A 2 -30.54 -12.56 -16.26
N ALA A 3 -30.99 -13.72 -16.76
CA ALA A 3 -30.19 -14.95 -16.75
C ALA A 3 -28.86 -14.83 -17.53
N VAL A 4 -28.81 -14.01 -18.58
CA VAL A 4 -27.59 -13.76 -19.37
C VAL A 4 -26.62 -12.90 -18.58
N VAL A 5 -27.11 -11.82 -17.94
CA VAL A 5 -26.29 -10.96 -17.08
C VAL A 5 -25.73 -11.73 -15.88
N VAL A 6 -26.54 -12.57 -15.22
CA VAL A 6 -26.09 -13.41 -14.09
C VAL A 6 -25.01 -14.42 -14.53
N ALA A 7 -25.17 -15.04 -15.70
CA ALA A 7 -24.14 -15.94 -16.23
C ALA A 7 -22.85 -15.19 -16.59
N MET A 8 -22.96 -13.98 -17.13
CA MET A 8 -21.82 -13.11 -17.40
C MET A 8 -21.10 -12.70 -16.11
N ASP A 9 -21.83 -12.34 -15.05
CA ASP A 9 -21.27 -12.01 -13.73
C ASP A 9 -20.57 -13.20 -13.09
N ALA A 10 -21.14 -14.41 -13.19
CA ALA A 10 -20.50 -15.63 -12.70
C ALA A 10 -19.17 -15.92 -13.41
N VAL A 11 -19.14 -15.76 -14.75
CA VAL A 11 -17.91 -15.90 -15.54
C VAL A 11 -16.87 -14.84 -15.17
N ALA A 12 -17.28 -13.58 -15.03
CA ALA A 12 -16.38 -12.50 -14.63
C ALA A 12 -15.79 -12.74 -13.23
N LEU A 13 -16.61 -13.18 -12.27
CA LEU A 13 -16.15 -13.50 -10.92
C LEU A 13 -15.17 -14.67 -10.91
N ILE A 14 -15.49 -15.76 -11.64
CA ILE A 14 -14.58 -16.90 -11.79
C ILE A 14 -13.26 -16.45 -12.42
N LEU A 15 -13.31 -15.61 -13.45
CA LEU A 15 -12.10 -15.10 -14.11
C LEU A 15 -11.26 -14.21 -13.18
N VAL A 16 -11.88 -13.35 -12.36
CA VAL A 16 -11.17 -12.55 -11.36
C VAL A 16 -10.51 -13.44 -10.31
N VAL A 17 -11.21 -14.47 -9.82
CA VAL A 17 -10.66 -15.44 -8.87
C VAL A 17 -9.52 -16.25 -9.49
N VAL A 18 -9.69 -16.73 -10.72
CA VAL A 18 -8.69 -17.52 -11.45
C VAL A 18 -7.47 -16.67 -11.80
N VAL A 19 -7.64 -15.43 -12.28
CA VAL A 19 -6.54 -14.50 -12.56
C VAL A 19 -5.84 -14.10 -11.26
N GLY A 20 -6.57 -13.91 -10.16
CA GLY A 20 -6.00 -13.68 -8.84
C GLY A 20 -5.19 -14.87 -8.30
N ALA A 21 -5.71 -16.09 -8.47
CA ALA A 21 -5.08 -17.32 -7.99
C ALA A 21 -3.88 -17.77 -8.85
N ILE A 22 -3.97 -17.62 -10.18
CA ILE A 22 -2.94 -18.05 -11.13
C ILE A 22 -1.92 -16.94 -11.43
N GLY A 23 -2.40 -15.69 -11.55
CA GLY A 23 -1.58 -14.50 -11.85
C GLY A 23 -0.77 -13.98 -10.66
N GLY A 24 -0.98 -14.53 -9.47
CA GLY A 24 -0.23 -14.24 -8.25
C GLY A 24 1.20 -14.77 -8.23
N SER A 25 1.82 -15.09 -9.38
CA SER A 25 3.21 -15.60 -9.47
C SER A 25 4.15 -14.74 -10.33
N GLY A 26 3.64 -13.68 -11.00
CA GLY A 26 4.47 -12.84 -11.88
C GLY A 26 4.08 -11.36 -11.89
N PRO A 27 5.00 -10.46 -12.26
CA PRO A 27 4.71 -9.05 -12.49
C PRO A 27 3.72 -8.93 -13.66
N GLY A 28 2.51 -8.43 -13.40
CA GLY A 28 1.57 -7.98 -14.45
C GLY A 28 0.10 -8.37 -14.30
N GLY A 29 -0.27 -9.44 -13.59
CA GLY A 29 -1.63 -10.02 -13.73
C GLY A 29 -2.82 -9.17 -13.32
N LEU A 30 -2.66 -8.34 -12.29
CA LEU A 30 -3.69 -7.43 -11.79
C LEU A 30 -3.16 -5.99 -11.67
N GLY A 31 -1.99 -5.70 -12.26
CA GLY A 31 -1.25 -4.44 -12.05
C GLY A 31 -2.10 -3.16 -12.13
N PRO A 32 -2.99 -3.00 -13.14
CA PRO A 32 -3.81 -1.79 -13.27
C PRO A 32 -4.84 -1.65 -12.15
N TYR A 33 -5.47 -2.77 -11.78
CA TYR A 33 -6.46 -2.82 -10.69
C TYR A 33 -5.79 -2.67 -9.32
N LEU A 34 -4.57 -3.21 -9.16
CA LEU A 34 -3.75 -3.03 -7.97
C LEU A 34 -3.17 -1.62 -7.85
N THR A 35 -2.91 -0.94 -8.97
CA THR A 35 -2.57 0.49 -9.00
C THR A 35 -3.77 1.34 -8.58
N ALA A 36 -4.98 0.98 -9.02
CA ALA A 36 -6.21 1.62 -8.57
C ALA A 36 -6.50 1.35 -7.07
N ALA A 37 -6.24 0.12 -6.60
CA ALA A 37 -6.30 -0.24 -5.18
C ALA A 37 -5.27 0.55 -4.35
N ALA A 38 -4.05 0.73 -4.86
CA ALA A 38 -3.01 1.52 -4.22
C ALA A 38 -3.33 3.02 -4.16
N ALA A 39 -4.04 3.56 -5.17
CA ALA A 39 -4.55 4.93 -5.16
C ALA A 39 -5.65 5.16 -4.10
N HIS A 40 -6.27 4.10 -3.58
CA HIS A 40 -7.14 4.21 -2.40
C HIS A 40 -6.35 4.50 -1.13
N ALA A 41 -5.20 3.86 -0.96
CA ALA A 41 -4.36 4.03 0.22
C ALA A 41 -3.73 5.44 0.27
N THR A 42 -3.72 6.19 -0.84
CA THR A 42 -3.34 7.62 -0.86
C THR A 42 -4.53 8.58 -0.62
N GLY A 43 -5.77 8.08 -0.58
CA GLY A 43 -6.99 8.83 -0.23
C GLY A 43 -8.26 8.41 -1.00
N GLY A 44 -9.44 8.70 -0.44
CA GLY A 44 -10.73 8.33 -1.04
C GLY A 44 -11.00 8.95 -2.44
N ALA A 45 -10.53 10.17 -2.69
CA ALA A 45 -10.67 10.83 -3.99
C ALA A 45 -9.85 10.14 -5.10
N GLY A 46 -8.70 9.56 -4.76
CA GLY A 46 -7.85 8.80 -5.67
C GLY A 46 -8.54 7.51 -6.14
N LEU A 47 -9.13 6.77 -5.21
CA LEU A 47 -9.93 5.58 -5.54
C LEU A 47 -11.11 5.93 -6.46
N VAL A 48 -11.90 6.96 -6.12
CA VAL A 48 -13.06 7.35 -6.93
C VAL A 48 -12.64 7.73 -8.35
N SER A 49 -11.54 8.48 -8.49
CA SER A 49 -11.01 8.87 -9.81
C SER A 49 -10.57 7.66 -10.63
N GLN A 50 -9.89 6.69 -10.01
CA GLN A 50 -9.44 5.47 -10.69
C GLN A 50 -10.60 4.55 -11.05
N VAL A 51 -11.58 4.37 -10.15
CA VAL A 51 -12.81 3.61 -10.43
C VAL A 51 -13.57 4.24 -11.59
N ALA A 52 -13.70 5.57 -11.62
CA ALA A 52 -14.33 6.30 -12.71
C ALA A 52 -13.56 6.12 -14.04
N LEU A 53 -12.23 6.18 -14.01
CA LEU A 53 -11.39 5.96 -15.18
C LEU A 53 -11.52 4.53 -15.73
N ILE A 54 -11.50 3.52 -14.87
CA ILE A 54 -11.69 2.11 -15.24
C ILE A 54 -13.09 1.89 -15.84
N ALA A 55 -14.12 2.45 -15.21
CA ALA A 55 -15.49 2.36 -15.71
C ALA A 55 -15.64 3.04 -17.08
N ALA A 56 -15.09 4.25 -17.25
CA ALA A 56 -15.10 4.98 -18.50
C ALA A 56 -14.33 4.24 -19.61
N TYR A 57 -13.16 3.68 -19.28
CA TYR A 57 -12.38 2.85 -20.20
C TYR A 57 -13.15 1.62 -20.65
N GLY A 58 -13.77 0.87 -19.71
CA GLY A 58 -14.57 -0.32 -20.04
C GLY A 58 -15.76 0.01 -20.94
N ALA A 59 -16.46 1.11 -20.66
CA ALA A 59 -17.57 1.56 -21.49
C ALA A 59 -17.13 2.00 -22.90
N ALA A 60 -16.03 2.74 -23.00
CA ALA A 60 -15.46 3.15 -24.29
C ALA A 60 -14.96 1.94 -25.10
N LEU A 61 -14.33 0.98 -24.43
CA LEU A 61 -13.86 -0.26 -25.04
C LEU A 61 -15.03 -1.06 -25.62
N GLU A 62 -16.14 -1.23 -24.90
CA GLU A 62 -17.33 -1.91 -25.44
C GLU A 62 -17.94 -1.18 -26.62
N CYS A 63 -17.96 0.16 -26.61
CA CYS A 63 -18.41 0.94 -27.76
C CYS A 63 -17.56 0.61 -29.01
N VAL A 64 -16.23 0.62 -28.88
CA VAL A 64 -15.30 0.27 -29.97
C VAL A 64 -15.48 -1.17 -30.42
N LEU A 65 -15.54 -2.13 -29.50
CA LEU A 65 -15.64 -3.55 -29.81
C LEU A 65 -16.97 -3.88 -30.52
N ARG A 66 -18.10 -3.33 -30.05
CA ARG A 66 -19.41 -3.67 -30.62
C ARG A 66 -19.76 -2.85 -31.85
N LEU A 67 -19.56 -1.53 -31.79
CA LEU A 67 -19.95 -0.63 -32.88
C LEU A 67 -18.85 -0.45 -33.92
N GLY A 68 -17.58 -0.46 -33.50
CA GLY A 68 -16.42 -0.25 -34.37
C GLY A 68 -15.87 -1.53 -35.00
N VAL A 69 -16.00 -2.68 -34.34
CA VAL A 69 -15.44 -3.96 -34.82
C VAL A 69 -16.53 -4.96 -35.20
N GLN A 70 -17.34 -5.39 -34.23
CA GLN A 70 -18.27 -6.49 -34.44
C GLN A 70 -19.38 -6.13 -35.45
N ALA A 71 -20.08 -5.00 -35.28
CA ALA A 71 -21.19 -4.63 -36.15
C ALA A 71 -20.79 -4.43 -37.63
N PRO A 72 -19.67 -3.74 -37.97
CA PRO A 72 -19.21 -3.64 -39.35
C PRO A 72 -18.87 -5.01 -39.96
N LEU A 73 -18.21 -5.89 -39.21
CA LEU A 73 -17.87 -7.23 -39.67
C LEU A 73 -19.10 -8.11 -39.88
N THR A 74 -20.11 -8.01 -39.01
CA THR A 74 -21.39 -8.72 -39.17
C THR A 74 -22.15 -8.27 -40.41
N ARG A 75 -21.99 -7.01 -40.87
CA ARG A 75 -22.58 -6.57 -42.14
C ARG A 75 -21.84 -7.12 -43.36
N ALA A 76 -20.53 -7.33 -43.24
CA ALA A 76 -19.68 -7.79 -44.32
C ALA A 76 -19.63 -9.33 -44.46
N TRP A 77 -20.02 -10.07 -43.41
CA TRP A 77 -19.90 -11.53 -43.34
C TRP A 77 -21.22 -12.17 -42.89
N SER A 78 -21.62 -13.27 -43.53
CA SER A 78 -22.90 -13.96 -43.29
C SER A 78 -22.96 -14.79 -42.00
N GLY A 79 -21.99 -14.66 -41.09
CA GLY A 79 -21.92 -15.42 -39.83
C GLY A 79 -21.48 -14.58 -38.64
N ALA A 80 -22.09 -14.84 -37.48
CA ALA A 80 -21.78 -14.11 -36.24
C ALA A 80 -20.45 -14.53 -35.58
N ALA A 81 -19.94 -15.74 -35.87
CA ALA A 81 -18.79 -16.31 -35.18
C ALA A 81 -17.49 -15.52 -35.41
N LEU A 82 -17.14 -15.24 -36.67
CA LEU A 82 -15.90 -14.52 -36.99
C LEU A 82 -15.87 -13.08 -36.40
N PRO A 83 -16.91 -12.25 -36.56
CA PRO A 83 -16.98 -10.94 -35.91
C PRO A 83 -16.79 -10.99 -34.39
N ILE A 84 -17.37 -12.00 -33.72
CA ILE A 84 -17.22 -12.19 -32.27
C ILE A 84 -15.77 -12.52 -31.91
N VAL A 85 -15.15 -13.47 -32.62
CA VAL A 85 -13.76 -13.88 -32.37
C VAL A 85 -12.78 -12.73 -32.61
N VAL A 86 -12.99 -11.93 -33.66
CA VAL A 86 -12.13 -10.77 -33.95
C VAL A 86 -12.25 -9.72 -32.85
N ALA A 87 -13.48 -9.37 -32.41
CA ALA A 87 -13.66 -8.46 -31.29
C ALA A 87 -13.01 -8.99 -30.00
N ALA A 88 -13.13 -10.30 -29.74
CA ALA A 88 -12.50 -10.93 -28.59
C ALA A 88 -10.97 -10.89 -28.65
N ALA A 89 -10.37 -11.11 -29.82
CA ALA A 89 -8.94 -11.00 -30.02
C ALA A 89 -8.43 -9.56 -29.81
N VAL A 90 -9.18 -8.56 -30.26
CA VAL A 90 -8.86 -7.14 -30.00
C VAL A 90 -8.88 -6.86 -28.51
N GLN A 91 -9.91 -7.32 -27.78
CA GLN A 91 -9.97 -7.14 -26.32
C GLN A 91 -8.84 -7.87 -25.60
N ALA A 92 -8.47 -9.08 -26.04
CA ALA A 92 -7.34 -9.82 -25.49
C ALA A 92 -6.01 -9.06 -25.69
N ALA A 93 -5.82 -8.47 -26.87
CA ALA A 93 -4.63 -7.67 -27.18
C ALA A 93 -4.50 -6.46 -26.26
N THR A 94 -5.60 -5.80 -25.92
CA THR A 94 -5.59 -4.69 -24.93
C THR A 94 -5.33 -5.16 -23.50
N HIS A 95 -5.14 -6.46 -23.23
CA HIS A 95 -4.84 -7.01 -21.92
C HIS A 95 -3.53 -7.82 -21.89
N LEU A 96 -2.79 -7.90 -23.00
CA LEU A 96 -1.48 -8.55 -23.07
C LEU A 96 -0.43 -7.91 -22.15
N TRP A 97 -0.57 -6.60 -21.89
CA TRP A 97 0.29 -5.87 -20.97
C TRP A 97 0.00 -6.18 -19.49
N CYS A 98 -1.15 -6.78 -19.19
CA CYS A 98 -1.43 -7.33 -17.87
C CYS A 98 -0.69 -8.68 -17.73
N ASN A 99 -1.17 -9.75 -18.36
CA ASN A 99 -0.43 -11.00 -18.56
C ASN A 99 -1.23 -11.94 -19.48
N THR A 100 -0.68 -13.11 -19.79
CA THR A 100 -1.37 -14.13 -20.59
C THR A 100 -2.70 -14.57 -19.99
N ALA A 101 -2.80 -14.72 -18.66
CA ALA A 101 -4.04 -15.12 -18.00
C ALA A 101 -5.14 -14.06 -18.13
N GLY A 102 -4.79 -12.78 -17.97
CA GLY A 102 -5.67 -11.63 -18.16
C GLY A 102 -6.11 -11.48 -19.62
N ALA A 103 -5.21 -11.72 -20.57
CA ALA A 103 -5.56 -11.74 -21.99
C ALA A 103 -6.54 -12.87 -22.33
N LEU A 104 -6.36 -14.08 -21.78
CA LEU A 104 -7.28 -15.20 -21.96
C LEU A 104 -8.65 -14.93 -21.30
N ALA A 105 -8.66 -14.32 -20.11
CA ALA A 105 -9.89 -13.91 -19.43
C ALA A 105 -10.66 -12.83 -20.24
N ALA A 106 -9.93 -11.83 -20.74
CA ALA A 106 -10.47 -10.79 -21.61
C ALA A 106 -11.05 -11.40 -22.91
N PHE A 107 -10.35 -12.36 -23.52
CA PHE A 107 -10.84 -13.08 -24.70
C PHE A 107 -12.16 -13.83 -24.40
N ALA A 108 -12.17 -14.65 -23.35
CA ALA A 108 -13.33 -15.46 -22.98
C ALA A 108 -14.55 -14.60 -22.64
N SER A 109 -14.36 -13.54 -21.85
CA SER A 109 -15.44 -12.59 -21.52
C SER A 109 -16.00 -11.92 -22.78
N SER A 110 -15.12 -11.50 -23.71
CA SER A 110 -15.54 -10.84 -24.94
C SER A 110 -16.34 -11.74 -25.88
N ILE A 111 -16.09 -13.05 -25.88
CA ILE A 111 -16.91 -14.03 -26.61
C ILE A 111 -18.34 -14.01 -26.06
N VAL A 112 -18.51 -14.06 -24.73
CA VAL A 112 -19.83 -14.07 -24.09
C VAL A 112 -20.58 -12.77 -24.35
N VAL A 113 -19.88 -11.63 -24.22
CA VAL A 113 -20.44 -10.30 -24.50
C VAL A 113 -20.81 -10.16 -25.97
N GLY A 114 -19.94 -10.62 -26.88
CA GLY A 114 -20.16 -10.56 -28.33
C GLY A 114 -21.31 -11.46 -28.77
N TRP A 115 -21.45 -12.64 -28.17
CA TRP A 115 -22.60 -13.52 -28.37
C TRP A 115 -23.90 -12.85 -27.92
N SER A 116 -23.90 -12.22 -26.75
CA SER A 116 -25.05 -11.48 -26.22
C SER A 116 -25.46 -10.32 -27.12
N TYR A 117 -24.48 -9.58 -27.65
CA TYR A 117 -24.72 -8.51 -28.63
C TYR A 117 -25.36 -9.04 -29.92
N ALA A 118 -24.88 -10.18 -30.43
CA ALA A 118 -25.46 -10.83 -31.62
C ALA A 118 -26.91 -11.29 -31.40
N HIS A 119 -27.32 -11.52 -30.15
CA HIS A 119 -28.69 -11.88 -29.76
C HIS A 119 -29.54 -10.67 -29.32
N GLY A 120 -29.16 -9.46 -29.74
CA GLY A 120 -29.98 -8.26 -29.59
C GLY A 120 -29.82 -7.53 -28.26
N VAL A 121 -28.87 -7.91 -27.40
CA VAL A 121 -28.53 -7.09 -26.24
C VAL A 121 -27.89 -5.79 -26.71
N ARG A 122 -28.43 -4.65 -26.25
CA ARG A 122 -27.95 -3.33 -26.68
C ARG A 122 -26.54 -3.08 -26.16
N TRP A 123 -25.70 -2.46 -26.99
CA TRP A 123 -24.29 -2.19 -26.66
C TRP A 123 -24.12 -1.40 -25.35
N TRP A 124 -25.00 -0.46 -25.04
CA TRP A 124 -24.89 0.35 -23.82
C TRP A 124 -25.19 -0.45 -22.55
N VAL A 125 -25.97 -1.54 -22.64
CA VAL A 125 -26.16 -2.49 -21.52
C VAL A 125 -24.87 -3.25 -21.28
N LEU A 126 -24.19 -3.67 -22.35
CA LEU A 126 -22.91 -4.37 -22.28
C LEU A 126 -21.79 -3.45 -21.76
N ALA A 127 -21.81 -2.17 -22.15
CA ALA A 127 -20.91 -1.14 -21.64
C ALA A 127 -21.09 -0.90 -20.14
N ALA A 128 -22.34 -0.81 -19.66
CA ALA A 128 -22.65 -0.70 -18.24
C ALA A 128 -22.21 -1.95 -17.47
N TRP A 129 -22.42 -3.14 -18.04
CA TRP A 129 -21.96 -4.41 -17.47
C TRP A 129 -20.43 -4.46 -17.35
N HIS A 130 -19.69 -4.10 -18.40
CA HIS A 130 -18.23 -4.10 -18.37
C HIS A 130 -17.69 -3.06 -17.37
N ALA A 131 -18.31 -1.88 -17.29
CA ALA A 131 -17.98 -0.89 -16.26
C ALA A 131 -18.18 -1.45 -14.84
N GLN A 132 -19.30 -2.11 -14.57
CA GLN A 132 -19.57 -2.76 -13.28
C GLN A 132 -18.54 -3.84 -12.95
N VAL A 133 -18.17 -4.69 -13.92
CA VAL A 133 -17.13 -5.72 -13.73
C VAL A 133 -15.79 -5.08 -13.39
N GLY A 134 -15.44 -3.96 -14.02
CA GLY A 134 -14.22 -3.20 -13.69
C GLY A 134 -14.22 -2.72 -12.24
N VAL A 135 -15.34 -2.21 -11.73
CA VAL A 135 -15.48 -1.82 -10.32
C VAL A 135 -15.35 -3.03 -9.39
N LEU A 136 -16.03 -4.13 -9.70
CA LEU A 136 -15.95 -5.37 -8.92
C LEU A 136 -14.53 -5.94 -8.90
N ALA A 137 -13.80 -5.85 -10.02
CA ALA A 137 -12.41 -6.25 -10.11
C ALA A 137 -11.53 -5.42 -9.16
N VAL A 138 -11.70 -4.09 -9.09
CA VAL A 138 -10.98 -3.25 -8.13
C VAL A 138 -11.23 -3.72 -6.69
N VAL A 139 -12.50 -3.88 -6.31
CA VAL A 139 -12.87 -4.35 -4.96
C VAL A 139 -12.27 -5.73 -4.66
N ALA A 140 -12.36 -6.67 -5.60
CA ALA A 140 -11.79 -8.01 -5.45
C ALA A 140 -10.26 -7.96 -5.32
N THR A 141 -9.57 -7.11 -6.09
CA THR A 141 -8.11 -6.94 -5.98
C THR A 141 -7.69 -6.32 -4.66
N MET A 142 -8.47 -5.38 -4.12
CA MET A 142 -8.27 -4.82 -2.79
C MET A 142 -8.41 -5.92 -1.74
N LEU A 143 -9.49 -6.69 -1.77
CA LEU A 143 -9.70 -7.81 -0.86
C LEU A 143 -8.57 -8.83 -0.95
N LEU A 144 -8.11 -9.19 -2.15
CA LEU A 144 -6.98 -10.10 -2.33
C LEU A 144 -5.69 -9.51 -1.75
N ALA A 145 -5.37 -8.24 -2.02
CA ALA A 145 -4.16 -7.59 -1.50
C ALA A 145 -4.16 -7.45 0.04
N PHE A 146 -5.34 -7.31 0.65
CA PHE A 146 -5.47 -7.13 2.10
C PHE A 146 -5.63 -8.44 2.89
N MET A 147 -6.27 -9.45 2.30
CA MET A 147 -6.64 -10.67 3.02
C MET A 147 -5.60 -11.80 2.87
N THR A 148 -4.73 -11.74 1.85
CA THR A 148 -3.73 -12.79 1.62
C THR A 148 -2.31 -12.23 1.54
N PRO A 149 -1.37 -12.74 2.35
CA PRO A 149 0.04 -12.48 2.11
C PRO A 149 0.44 -13.11 0.77
N GLY A 150 1.24 -12.39 -0.02
CA GLY A 150 1.68 -12.87 -1.33
C GLY A 150 1.85 -11.74 -2.34
N ILE A 151 1.87 -12.11 -3.62
CA ILE A 151 2.24 -11.20 -4.72
C ILE A 151 1.24 -10.07 -4.91
N ALA A 152 -0.06 -10.27 -4.64
CA ALA A 152 -1.06 -9.21 -4.72
C ALA A 152 -0.80 -8.11 -3.69
N ARG A 153 -0.55 -8.48 -2.42
CA ARG A 153 -0.09 -7.58 -1.35
C ARG A 153 1.18 -6.85 -1.76
N THR A 154 2.19 -7.58 -2.24
CA THR A 154 3.48 -7.00 -2.66
C THR A 154 3.30 -5.95 -3.75
N GLN A 155 2.52 -6.27 -4.80
CA GLN A 155 2.26 -5.34 -5.90
C GLN A 155 1.45 -4.11 -5.45
N ALA A 156 0.45 -4.29 -4.58
CA ALA A 156 -0.29 -3.18 -4.00
C ALA A 156 0.61 -2.27 -3.16
N LEU A 157 1.52 -2.84 -2.36
CA LEU A 157 2.45 -2.08 -1.52
C LEU A 157 3.49 -1.32 -2.37
N ILE A 158 4.02 -1.95 -3.43
CA ILE A 158 4.91 -1.29 -4.40
C ILE A 158 4.20 -0.10 -5.06
N ALA A 159 2.97 -0.28 -5.52
CA ALA A 159 2.20 0.78 -6.13
C ALA A 159 1.87 1.90 -5.13
N TYR A 160 1.52 1.55 -3.89
CA TYR A 160 1.22 2.50 -2.82
C TYR A 160 2.41 3.41 -2.52
N LYS A 161 3.57 2.82 -2.22
CA LYS A 161 4.80 3.57 -1.93
C LYS A 161 5.30 4.34 -3.14
N GLY A 162 5.07 3.81 -4.35
CA GLY A 162 5.21 4.58 -5.58
C GLY A 162 4.39 5.88 -5.58
N GLY A 163 3.10 5.81 -5.23
CA GLY A 163 2.25 6.99 -5.08
C GLY A 163 2.73 7.97 -3.99
N GLN A 164 3.39 7.47 -2.95
CA GLN A 164 4.01 8.34 -1.93
C GLN A 164 5.21 9.12 -2.47
N ILE A 165 5.97 8.56 -3.43
CA ILE A 165 7.04 9.26 -4.14
C ILE A 165 6.48 10.40 -4.98
N ASP A 166 5.42 10.15 -5.75
CA ASP A 166 4.77 11.19 -6.58
C ASP A 166 4.23 12.35 -5.73
N ALA A 167 3.75 12.03 -4.53
CA ALA A 167 3.27 13.01 -3.57
C ALA A 167 4.41 13.73 -2.81
N GLY A 168 5.67 13.39 -3.05
CA GLY A 168 6.83 13.95 -2.36
C GLY A 168 6.92 13.60 -0.88
N ARG A 169 6.25 12.51 -0.47
CA ARG A 169 6.19 12.04 0.93
C ARG A 169 7.24 10.96 1.20
N LEU A 170 7.42 10.03 0.28
CA LEU A 170 8.49 9.03 0.34
C LEU A 170 9.72 9.51 -0.44
N VAL A 171 10.86 9.60 0.25
CA VAL A 171 12.15 10.02 -0.31
C VAL A 171 13.23 9.01 0.06
N HIS A 172 14.40 9.12 -0.57
CA HIS A 172 15.55 8.30 -0.25
C HIS A 172 16.67 9.17 0.33
N ILE A 173 17.26 8.75 1.44
CA ILE A 173 18.36 9.42 2.11
C ILE A 173 19.61 8.58 1.93
N THR A 174 20.63 9.13 1.25
CA THR A 174 21.89 8.42 0.98
C THR A 174 22.59 8.06 2.29
N GLY A 175 22.96 6.77 2.44
CA GLY A 175 23.57 6.25 3.67
C GLY A 175 22.56 5.88 4.77
N TRP A 176 21.26 6.08 4.53
CA TRP A 176 20.18 5.72 5.45
C TRP A 176 19.21 4.72 4.84
N GLY A 177 18.57 5.09 3.71
CA GLY A 177 17.53 4.30 3.08
C GLY A 177 16.27 5.12 2.79
N TRP A 178 15.13 4.46 2.73
CA TRP A 178 13.83 5.08 2.47
C TRP A 178 13.31 5.82 3.71
N TYR A 179 12.77 7.01 3.48
CA TYR A 179 12.22 7.91 4.50
C TYR A 179 10.84 8.39 4.05
N ASP A 180 9.81 8.00 4.79
CA ASP A 180 8.44 8.43 4.57
C ASP A 180 8.07 9.52 5.58
N ARG A 181 7.88 10.73 5.05
CA ARG A 181 7.56 11.94 5.83
C ARG A 181 6.25 11.82 6.59
N THR A 182 5.34 10.91 6.23
CA THR A 182 4.10 10.69 6.99
C THR A 182 4.34 10.05 8.35
N HIS A 183 5.46 9.35 8.50
CA HIS A 183 5.87 8.66 9.74
C HIS A 183 6.90 9.48 10.53
N ALA A 184 7.09 10.75 10.17
CA ALA A 184 7.91 11.69 10.93
C ALA A 184 7.14 12.13 12.18
N ASP A 185 7.03 11.25 13.17
CA ASP A 185 6.30 11.44 14.44
C ASP A 185 6.99 12.45 15.39
N ALA A 186 7.40 13.60 14.87
CA ALA A 186 8.10 14.65 15.60
C ALA A 186 7.32 15.13 16.84
N TRP A 187 6.00 15.11 16.76
CA TRP A 187 5.08 15.48 17.83
C TRP A 187 5.11 14.47 19.00
N LEU A 188 5.27 13.17 18.73
CA LEU A 188 5.46 12.15 19.79
C LEU A 188 6.77 12.38 20.53
N TYR A 189 7.85 12.68 19.79
CA TYR A 189 9.13 13.00 20.40
C TYR A 189 9.04 14.25 21.28
N GLY A 190 8.34 15.29 20.81
CA GLY A 190 8.07 16.49 21.60
C GLY A 190 7.38 16.19 22.94
N GLN A 191 6.33 15.36 22.93
CA GLN A 191 5.65 14.93 24.16
C GLN A 191 6.58 14.19 25.12
N ALA A 192 7.34 13.21 24.62
CA ALA A 192 8.29 12.45 25.44
C ALA A 192 9.35 13.37 26.07
N ARG A 193 9.93 14.27 25.26
CA ARG A 193 10.93 15.24 25.70
C ARG A 193 10.40 16.17 26.78
N ASP A 194 9.22 16.74 26.57
CA ASP A 194 8.63 17.71 27.49
C ASP A 194 8.26 17.02 28.82
N ALA A 195 7.79 15.77 28.77
CA ALA A 195 7.52 14.98 29.98
C ALA A 195 8.80 14.60 30.75
N ILE A 196 9.87 14.22 30.05
CA ILE A 196 11.17 13.97 30.69
C ILE A 196 11.72 15.26 31.31
N ALA A 197 11.62 16.39 30.62
CA ALA A 197 12.06 17.68 31.12
C ALA A 197 11.29 18.14 32.36
N ALA A 198 10.01 17.76 32.47
CA ALA A 198 9.18 18.01 33.66
C ALA A 198 9.60 17.17 34.88
N GLY A 199 10.38 16.10 34.70
CA GLY A 199 10.91 15.30 35.80
C GLY A 199 9.85 14.53 36.60
N SER A 200 8.74 14.15 35.97
CA SER A 200 7.65 13.39 36.60
C SER A 200 8.01 11.92 36.88
N GLY A 201 9.05 11.38 36.23
CA GLY A 201 9.41 9.95 36.29
C GLY A 201 8.43 9.06 35.51
N HIS A 202 7.45 9.67 34.85
CA HIS A 202 6.38 9.01 34.14
C HIS A 202 6.07 9.76 32.83
N VAL A 203 5.86 9.02 31.75
CA VAL A 203 5.54 9.58 30.43
C VAL A 203 4.33 8.86 29.87
N ASP A 204 3.28 9.61 29.54
CA ASP A 204 2.13 9.10 28.80
C ASP A 204 2.25 9.53 27.34
N LEU A 205 2.26 8.56 26.43
CA LEU A 205 2.24 8.79 24.99
C LEU A 205 0.95 8.21 24.41
N THR A 206 0.31 9.00 23.57
CA THR A 206 -0.83 8.56 22.76
C THR A 206 -0.45 8.68 21.30
N TRP A 207 -0.62 7.61 20.54
CA TRP A 207 -0.56 7.61 19.09
C TRP A 207 -1.93 7.29 18.51
N TYR A 208 -2.21 7.74 17.29
CA TYR A 208 -3.50 7.44 16.66
C TYR A 208 -3.34 7.07 15.19
N HIS A 209 -4.22 6.19 14.72
CA HIS A 209 -4.45 5.98 13.29
C HIS A 209 -5.93 5.99 12.99
N ARG A 210 -6.23 6.08 11.69
CA ARG A 210 -7.58 5.99 11.17
C ARG A 210 -7.70 4.81 10.23
N ASP A 211 -8.74 4.04 10.39
CA ASP A 211 -9.18 3.02 9.44
C ASP A 211 -10.67 3.24 9.06
N LEU A 212 -11.28 2.25 8.40
CA LEU A 212 -12.71 2.31 8.04
C LEU A 212 -13.66 2.25 9.25
N ARG A 213 -13.23 1.77 10.41
CA ARG A 213 -14.02 1.68 11.66
C ARG A 213 -13.98 2.97 12.45
N GLY A 214 -12.94 3.78 12.25
CA GLY A 214 -12.85 5.10 12.85
C GLY A 214 -11.42 5.44 13.24
N MET A 215 -11.31 6.26 14.28
CA MET A 215 -10.03 6.64 14.86
C MET A 215 -9.72 5.67 16.00
N HIS A 216 -8.51 5.14 15.98
CA HIS A 216 -7.99 4.24 17.00
C HIS A 216 -6.85 4.93 17.74
N PHE A 217 -6.86 4.81 19.05
CA PHE A 217 -5.86 5.40 19.93
C PHE A 217 -5.05 4.29 20.58
N ILE A 218 -3.73 4.40 20.47
CA ILE A 218 -2.75 3.52 21.11
C ILE A 218 -2.12 4.34 22.22
N GLU A 219 -2.45 4.00 23.45
CA GLU A 219 -1.93 4.67 24.63
C GLU A 219 -0.86 3.79 25.28
N ARG A 220 0.28 4.38 25.61
CA ARG A 220 1.32 3.75 26.41
C ARG A 220 1.85 4.70 27.46
N SER A 221 1.93 4.16 28.67
CA SER A 221 2.50 4.81 29.84
C SER A 221 3.87 4.19 30.12
N TYR A 222 4.84 5.02 30.48
CA TYR A 222 6.22 4.60 30.71
C TYR A 222 6.71 5.10 32.06
N ASP A 223 7.27 4.20 32.86
CA ASP A 223 8.07 4.57 34.02
C ASP A 223 9.55 4.64 33.60
N TRP A 224 10.27 5.69 34.01
CA TRP A 224 11.70 5.82 33.71
C TRP A 224 12.55 6.17 34.91
N GLN A 225 13.79 5.68 34.89
CA GLN A 225 14.76 5.82 35.97
C GLN A 225 15.47 7.17 35.86
N GLN A 226 14.96 8.17 36.56
CA GLN A 226 15.55 9.52 36.55
C GLN A 226 17.05 9.54 36.88
N ALA A 227 17.46 8.74 37.86
CA ALA A 227 18.85 8.65 38.30
C ALA A 227 19.80 8.07 37.22
N ALA A 228 19.28 7.39 36.20
CA ALA A 228 20.08 6.86 35.10
C ALA A 228 20.40 7.92 34.03
N VAL A 229 19.63 9.02 33.96
CA VAL A 229 19.79 10.09 32.97
C VAL A 229 20.76 11.14 33.47
N ARG A 230 21.96 11.20 32.90
CA ARG A 230 23.05 12.07 33.37
C ARG A 230 23.23 13.34 32.56
N GLY A 231 22.56 13.46 31.42
CA GLY A 231 22.64 14.62 30.56
C GLY A 231 21.71 14.58 29.36
N PRO A 232 21.79 15.58 28.46
CA PRO A 232 20.90 15.73 27.31
C PRO A 232 20.92 14.53 26.36
N GLU A 233 22.06 13.85 26.26
CA GLU A 233 22.23 12.67 25.40
C GLU A 233 21.45 11.46 25.92
N ASP A 234 21.45 11.24 27.24
CA ASP A 234 20.69 10.15 27.86
C ASP A 234 19.18 10.44 27.79
N ALA A 235 18.79 11.69 28.06
CA ALA A 235 17.41 12.13 27.94
C ALA A 235 16.87 11.94 26.51
N TRP A 236 17.68 12.31 25.51
CA TRP A 236 17.37 12.08 24.10
C TRP A 236 17.19 10.59 23.78
N ALA A 237 18.10 9.73 24.25
CA ALA A 237 18.05 8.29 23.99
C ALA A 237 16.82 7.63 24.63
N VAL A 238 16.44 8.04 25.84
CA VAL A 238 15.21 7.59 26.52
C VAL A 238 13.97 8.01 25.72
N CYS A 239 13.87 9.28 25.31
CA CYS A 239 12.76 9.77 24.48
C CYS A 239 12.63 8.96 23.19
N ALA A 240 13.74 8.81 22.45
CA ALA A 240 13.78 8.08 21.19
C ALA A 240 13.34 6.62 21.39
N GLY A 241 13.79 5.97 22.46
CA GLY A 241 13.41 4.60 22.81
C GLY A 241 11.90 4.45 23.05
N MET A 242 11.28 5.36 23.82
CA MET A 242 9.84 5.34 24.09
C MET A 242 9.02 5.60 22.82
N VAL A 243 9.44 6.56 21.98
CA VAL A 243 8.80 6.86 20.69
C VAL A 243 8.82 5.63 19.77
N LEU A 244 9.97 4.96 19.66
CA LEU A 244 10.11 3.76 18.84
C LEU A 244 9.26 2.58 19.39
N ASP A 245 9.08 2.49 20.71
CA ASP A 245 8.21 1.47 21.31
C ASP A 245 6.73 1.72 21.01
N ILE A 246 6.21 2.94 21.18
CA ILE A 246 4.80 3.21 20.90
C ILE A 246 4.48 3.11 19.41
N THR A 247 5.38 3.54 18.52
CA THR A 247 5.17 3.38 17.06
C THR A 247 5.25 1.90 16.67
N SER A 248 6.14 1.12 17.27
CA SER A 248 6.17 -0.35 17.09
C SER A 248 4.92 -1.04 17.64
N ALA A 249 4.38 -0.57 18.78
CA ALA A 249 3.14 -1.10 19.34
C ALA A 249 1.92 -0.77 18.46
N SER A 250 1.89 0.44 17.91
CA SER A 250 0.91 0.84 16.90
C SER A 250 0.99 -0.07 15.68
N GLU A 251 2.19 -0.33 15.19
CA GLU A 251 2.40 -1.16 14.02
C GLU A 251 1.87 -2.58 14.23
N ARG A 252 2.19 -3.20 15.38
CA ARG A 252 1.63 -4.50 15.76
C ARG A 252 0.11 -4.48 15.81
N HIS A 253 -0.47 -3.44 16.40
CA HIS A 253 -1.93 -3.30 16.44
C HIS A 253 -2.54 -3.21 15.03
N GLN A 254 -1.89 -2.50 14.10
CA GLN A 254 -2.34 -2.45 12.71
C GLN A 254 -2.21 -3.80 12.02
N GLN A 255 -1.08 -4.51 12.19
CA GLN A 255 -0.83 -5.84 11.63
C GLN A 255 -1.81 -6.90 12.15
N ASP A 256 -2.14 -6.85 13.44
CA ASP A 256 -3.06 -7.78 14.10
C ASP A 256 -4.54 -7.43 13.86
N SER A 257 -4.84 -6.23 13.32
CA SER A 257 -6.19 -5.84 12.97
C SER A 257 -6.70 -6.67 11.77
N PRO A 258 -7.82 -7.40 11.89
CA PRO A 258 -8.32 -8.26 10.81
C PRO A 258 -8.91 -7.49 9.62
N TRP A 259 -8.85 -6.15 9.60
CA TRP A 259 -9.59 -5.30 8.68
C TRP A 259 -8.81 -4.04 8.33
N TRP A 260 -8.77 -3.68 7.03
CA TRP A 260 -8.65 -2.37 6.35
C TRP A 260 -7.91 -1.17 6.99
N SER A 261 -7.28 -1.27 8.15
CA SER A 261 -6.12 -0.47 8.50
C SER A 261 -4.97 -0.96 7.63
N ALA A 262 -3.99 -0.11 7.35
CA ALA A 262 -2.87 -0.44 6.48
C ALA A 262 -1.99 -1.61 6.97
N GLY A 263 -2.39 -2.37 8.00
CA GLY A 263 -1.66 -3.51 8.57
C GLY A 263 -1.18 -4.54 7.55
N PRO A 264 -2.02 -5.04 6.63
CA PRO A 264 -1.55 -5.91 5.55
C PRO A 264 -0.65 -5.18 4.55
N LEU A 265 -0.71 -3.85 4.44
CA LEU A 265 0.22 -3.05 3.62
C LEU A 265 1.32 -2.40 4.46
N SER A 266 1.59 -2.91 5.66
CA SER A 266 2.68 -2.47 6.52
C SER A 266 4.00 -2.53 5.77
N ALA A 267 4.74 -1.43 5.85
CA ALA A 267 6.08 -1.26 5.32
C ALA A 267 7.10 -0.95 6.44
N TRP A 268 6.71 -1.20 7.69
CA TRP A 268 7.46 -0.92 8.91
C TRP A 268 8.96 -1.13 8.79
N GLN A 269 9.34 -2.25 8.21
CA GLN A 269 10.71 -2.71 8.12
C GLN A 269 11.62 -1.85 7.24
N PHE A 270 11.10 -1.15 6.23
CA PHE A 270 11.94 -0.42 5.28
C PHE A 270 11.64 1.07 5.20
N ASP A 271 10.51 1.55 5.73
CA ASP A 271 10.28 2.99 5.83
C ASP A 271 9.67 3.46 7.15
N ASP A 272 8.64 2.87 7.75
CA ASP A 272 8.02 3.49 8.94
C ASP A 272 8.98 3.51 10.17
N ALA A 273 9.64 2.39 10.47
CA ALA A 273 10.62 2.33 11.57
C ALA A 273 11.88 3.16 11.27
N PRO A 274 12.51 3.02 10.08
CA PRO A 274 13.60 3.90 9.68
C PRO A 274 13.22 5.38 9.68
N SER A 275 11.97 5.74 9.36
CA SER A 275 11.55 7.14 9.37
C SER A 275 11.36 7.69 10.76
N THR A 276 10.75 6.91 11.65
CA THR A 276 10.63 7.26 13.06
C THR A 276 12.02 7.44 13.67
N LEU A 277 12.93 6.49 13.43
CA LEU A 277 14.29 6.54 13.96
C LEU A 277 15.09 7.72 13.39
N TYR A 278 14.98 7.98 12.08
CA TYR A 278 15.62 9.13 11.45
C TYR A 278 15.14 10.45 12.08
N GLN A 279 13.82 10.56 12.32
CA GLN A 279 13.26 11.72 12.99
C GLN A 279 13.83 11.87 14.41
N CYS A 280 13.92 10.79 15.19
CA CYS A 280 14.56 10.83 16.52
C CYS A 280 16.03 11.27 16.44
N LEU A 281 16.80 10.76 15.47
CA LEU A 281 18.21 11.15 15.26
C LEU A 281 18.36 12.62 14.89
N SER A 282 17.42 13.19 14.12
CA SER A 282 17.41 14.63 13.80
C SER A 282 17.23 15.53 15.03
N GLN A 283 16.71 14.97 16.14
CA GLN A 283 16.54 15.67 17.41
C GLN A 283 17.71 15.43 18.38
N ALA A 284 18.76 14.74 17.96
CA ALA A 284 19.93 14.50 18.79
C ALA A 284 20.60 15.83 19.19
N PRO A 285 21.11 15.96 20.44
CA PRO A 285 21.89 17.11 20.85
C PRO A 285 23.04 17.39 19.88
N SER A 286 23.48 18.64 19.75
CA SER A 286 24.52 19.04 18.79
C SER A 286 25.84 18.29 18.95
N ALA A 287 26.16 17.81 20.17
CA ALA A 287 27.32 16.96 20.44
C ALA A 287 27.24 15.56 19.78
N LEU A 288 26.03 15.15 19.42
CA LEU A 288 25.67 13.89 18.77
C LEU A 288 25.08 14.12 17.37
N ALA A 289 25.27 15.31 16.78
CA ALA A 289 24.66 15.64 15.51
C ALA A 289 24.99 14.56 14.46
N PRO A 290 23.97 13.95 13.84
CA PRO A 290 24.22 12.94 12.83
C PRO A 290 24.98 13.58 11.65
N PRO A 291 25.75 12.79 10.88
CA PRO A 291 26.35 13.27 9.64
C PRO A 291 25.29 13.91 8.75
N GLN A 292 25.67 14.95 7.99
CA GLN A 292 24.75 15.53 7.01
C GLN A 292 24.48 14.50 5.91
N LEU A 293 23.30 13.88 5.98
CA LEU A 293 22.84 12.92 5.00
C LEU A 293 22.16 13.65 3.84
N ARG A 294 22.48 13.25 2.61
CA ARG A 294 21.88 13.83 1.41
C ARG A 294 20.50 13.21 1.17
N MET A 295 19.48 14.07 1.10
CA MET A 295 18.13 13.67 0.72
C MET A 295 17.93 13.82 -0.78
N GLU A 296 17.61 12.73 -1.46
CA GLU A 296 17.22 12.72 -2.86
C GLU A 296 15.73 13.07 -2.98
N THR A 297 15.39 14.07 -3.79
CA THR A 297 14.01 14.58 -3.94
C THR A 297 13.51 14.58 -5.37
N ASP A 298 14.36 14.26 -6.35
CA ASP A 298 13.95 14.13 -7.74
C ASP A 298 13.05 12.91 -7.93
N VAL A 299 11.79 13.15 -8.31
CA VAL A 299 10.76 12.12 -8.45
C VAL A 299 11.17 11.05 -9.47
N GLY A 300 11.76 11.44 -10.60
CA GLY A 300 12.20 10.49 -11.63
C GLY A 300 13.24 9.51 -11.10
N THR A 301 14.28 10.05 -10.46
CA THR A 301 15.36 9.28 -9.84
C THR A 301 14.83 8.35 -8.73
N LEU A 302 13.92 8.86 -7.89
CA LEU A 302 13.29 8.06 -6.83
C LEU A 302 12.45 6.92 -7.41
N ARG A 303 11.69 7.16 -8.51
CA ARG A 303 10.89 6.13 -9.17
C ARG A 303 11.76 5.02 -9.76
N GLU A 304 12.84 5.37 -10.45
CA GLU A 304 13.79 4.40 -11.00
C GLU A 304 14.45 3.55 -9.91
N ARG A 305 14.76 4.17 -8.76
CA ARG A 305 15.28 3.45 -7.60
C ARG A 305 14.23 2.52 -7.00
N TRP A 306 13.01 3.01 -6.78
CA TRP A 306 11.92 2.23 -6.19
C TRP A 306 11.56 0.99 -7.01
N LEU A 307 11.55 1.11 -8.35
CA LEU A 307 11.31 -0.04 -9.23
C LEU A 307 12.39 -1.13 -9.11
N ARG A 308 13.61 -0.76 -8.70
CA ARG A 308 14.75 -1.66 -8.52
C ARG A 308 14.80 -2.29 -7.13
N GLU A 309 14.58 -1.48 -6.10
CA GLU A 309 14.75 -1.88 -4.69
C GLU A 309 13.44 -2.35 -4.04
N GLY A 310 12.32 -1.70 -4.36
CA GLY A 310 11.02 -1.91 -3.73
C GLY A 310 10.55 -3.36 -3.71
N PRO A 311 10.62 -4.14 -4.82
CA PRO A 311 10.21 -5.54 -4.81
C PRO A 311 10.97 -6.39 -3.78
N THR A 312 12.28 -6.16 -3.63
CA THR A 312 13.10 -6.90 -2.66
C THR A 312 12.79 -6.46 -1.23
N LEU A 313 12.67 -5.15 -0.99
CA LEU A 313 12.36 -4.59 0.34
C LEU A 313 10.99 -5.02 0.86
N VAL A 314 9.99 -5.09 -0.02
CA VAL A 314 8.62 -5.49 0.34
C VAL A 314 8.49 -6.98 0.65
N VAL A 315 9.25 -7.84 -0.05
CA VAL A 315 9.19 -9.30 0.12
C VAL A 315 10.01 -9.75 1.32
N THR A 316 11.06 -9.03 1.71
CA THR A 316 11.95 -9.41 2.82
C THR A 316 11.19 -9.29 4.14
N PRO A 317 10.85 -10.42 4.81
CA PRO A 317 10.19 -10.37 6.10
C PRO A 317 11.23 -10.02 7.16
N HIS A 318 11.05 -8.89 7.85
CA HIS A 318 11.84 -8.62 9.06
C HIS A 318 11.20 -9.29 10.26
N ARG A 319 12.04 -9.98 11.03
CA ARG A 319 11.69 -10.54 12.33
C ARG A 319 11.77 -9.43 13.39
N ASP A 320 10.75 -9.35 14.23
CA ASP A 320 10.80 -8.77 15.58
C ASP A 320 10.94 -7.23 15.72
N HIS A 321 10.53 -6.42 14.74
CA HIS A 321 10.56 -4.94 14.81
C HIS A 321 11.91 -4.36 15.32
N ALA A 322 13.01 -5.03 15.03
CA ALA A 322 14.35 -4.58 15.41
C ALA A 322 14.67 -3.22 14.76
N LEU A 323 15.53 -2.43 15.41
CA LEU A 323 16.02 -1.19 14.82
C LEU A 323 16.86 -1.51 13.57
N PRO A 324 16.83 -0.66 12.53
CA PRO A 324 17.60 -0.89 11.31
C PRO A 324 19.10 -0.86 11.60
N GLU A 325 19.82 -1.82 11.03
CA GLU A 325 21.28 -1.81 10.99
C GLU A 325 21.74 -0.80 9.93
N VAL A 326 22.67 0.08 10.30
CA VAL A 326 23.21 1.11 9.40
C VAL A 326 24.71 0.96 9.24
N ALA A 327 25.20 1.13 8.01
CA ALA A 327 26.61 0.95 7.70
C ALA A 327 27.52 2.05 8.29
N ASP A 328 26.96 3.23 8.62
CA ASP A 328 27.70 4.33 9.21
C ASP A 328 27.96 4.08 10.71
N PRO A 329 29.23 3.97 11.16
CA PRO A 329 29.54 3.66 12.56
C PRO A 329 29.13 4.76 13.56
N THR A 330 28.94 6.00 13.12
CA THR A 330 28.45 7.09 13.97
C THR A 330 26.96 6.96 14.16
N LEU A 331 26.20 6.71 13.10
CA LEU A 331 24.77 6.42 13.21
C LEU A 331 24.51 5.15 14.03
N GLN A 332 25.30 4.09 13.82
CA GLN A 332 25.15 2.84 14.58
C GLN A 332 25.38 3.08 16.08
N ARG A 333 26.38 3.86 16.49
CA ARG A 333 26.60 4.22 17.90
C ARG A 333 25.42 4.96 18.53
N LEU A 334 24.72 5.80 17.76
CA LEU A 334 23.52 6.49 18.24
C LEU A 334 22.36 5.51 18.43
N ILE A 335 22.20 4.56 17.50
CA ILE A 335 21.21 3.48 17.59
C ILE A 335 21.48 2.59 18.80
N ASP A 336 22.73 2.16 18.99
CA ASP A 336 23.15 1.33 20.13
C ASP A 336 22.87 2.03 21.46
N ARG A 337 23.01 3.36 21.51
CA ARG A 337 22.67 4.14 22.71
C ARG A 337 21.18 4.17 23.00
N ILE A 338 20.34 4.31 21.96
CA ILE A 338 18.88 4.22 22.09
C ILE A 338 18.49 2.84 22.62
N ASP A 339 19.10 1.77 22.08
CA ASP A 339 18.82 0.41 22.52
C ASP A 339 19.28 0.19 23.97
N ALA A 340 20.46 0.66 24.36
CA ALA A 340 20.94 0.61 25.74
C ALA A 340 20.03 1.38 26.72
N ALA A 341 19.48 2.52 26.31
CA ALA A 341 18.57 3.32 27.13
C ALA A 341 17.24 2.61 27.43
N ARG A 342 16.88 1.55 26.70
CA ARG A 342 15.71 0.70 27.01
C ARG A 342 15.78 0.07 28.40
N ALA A 343 16.98 -0.13 28.95
CA ALA A 343 17.15 -0.62 30.31
C ALA A 343 16.73 0.40 31.39
N TRP A 344 16.52 1.66 31.01
CA TRP A 344 16.21 2.76 31.93
C TRP A 344 14.73 3.09 32.01
N TRP A 345 13.89 2.42 31.23
CA TRP A 345 12.45 2.61 31.28
C TRP A 345 11.72 1.28 31.06
N ARG A 346 10.44 1.27 31.43
CA ARG A 346 9.56 0.13 31.21
C ARG A 346 8.16 0.62 30.90
N VAL A 347 7.41 -0.18 30.16
CA VAL A 347 5.99 0.04 29.95
C VAL A 347 5.28 -0.16 31.29
N ALA A 348 4.64 0.89 31.79
CA ALA A 348 3.81 0.81 32.97
C ALA A 348 2.55 0.00 32.64
N PRO A 349 2.00 -0.78 33.59
CA PRO A 349 0.75 -1.48 33.36
C PRO A 349 -0.34 -0.46 33.01
N SER A 350 -0.99 -0.66 31.87
CA SER A 350 -2.12 0.19 31.46
C SER A 350 -3.14 0.24 32.58
N PRO A 351 -3.62 1.42 33.00
CA PRO A 351 -4.77 1.48 33.87
C PRO A 351 -5.93 0.72 33.19
N PRO A 352 -6.79 0.00 33.94
CA PRO A 352 -7.93 -0.68 33.36
C PRO A 352 -8.74 0.33 32.54
N SER A 353 -8.98 0.01 31.27
CA SER A 353 -9.70 0.85 30.31
C SER A 353 -11.02 1.31 30.94
N ARG A 354 -11.26 2.62 30.94
CA ARG A 354 -12.50 3.22 31.46
C ARG A 354 -13.67 3.04 30.50
#